data_AF-A0A3N2K6I3-F1
#
_entry.id   AF-A0A3N2K6I3-F1
#
_cell.length_a   1.000
_cell.length_b   1.000
_cell.length_c   1.000
_cell.angle_alpha   90.00
_cell.angle_beta   90.00
_cell.angle_gamma   90.00
#
_symmetry.space_group_name_H-M   'P 1'
#
loop_
_entity.id
_entity.type
_entity.pdbx_description
1 polymer ?
#
loop_
_entity_poly.entity_id
_entity_poly.type
_entity_poly.pdbx_seq_one_letter_code
_entity_poly.pdbx_strand_id
1 'polypeptide(L)'
;MKLTDKRFWITWIVVELLMLSSCVYMAIYSKFIGIMCVFGASQPLMLALTLYKKKHQSGALTNLIIVGLYSIYSVYISISGQDANGWGWAFCMIVFPIIQLILLLLFWGIQKIAEANEQKE
;
A
#
# COMPACT_ATOMS: atom_id res chain seq x y z
N MET A 1 -3.50 -15.78 18.98
CA MET A 1 -3.14 -14.59 18.18
C MET A 1 -3.69 -13.35 18.89
N LYS A 2 -2.89 -12.31 19.16
CA LYS A 2 -3.38 -11.08 19.81
C LYS A 2 -4.49 -10.45 18.94
N LEU A 3 -5.50 -9.87 19.58
CA LEU A 3 -6.67 -9.29 18.88
C LEU A 3 -6.27 -8.22 17.85
N THR A 4 -5.22 -7.47 18.17
CA THR A 4 -4.65 -6.44 17.31
C THR A 4 -3.96 -7.03 16.07
N ASP A 5 -3.31 -8.18 16.19
CA ASP A 5 -2.68 -8.89 15.07
C ASP A 5 -3.74 -9.45 14.11
N LYS A 6 -4.86 -9.95 14.66
CA LYS A 6 -6.03 -10.37 13.86
C LYS A 6 -6.60 -9.21 13.04
N ARG A 7 -6.73 -8.01 13.64
CA ARG A 7 -7.21 -6.80 12.92
C ARG A 7 -6.28 -6.43 11.76
N PHE A 8 -4.96 -6.44 11.98
CA PHE A 8 -4.01 -6.16 10.91
C PHE A 8 -4.19 -7.11 9.73
N TRP A 9 -4.23 -8.43 9.97
CA TRP A 9 -4.36 -9.40 8.87
C TRP A 9 -5.69 -9.31 8.14
N ILE A 10 -6.79 -9.06 8.86
CA ILE A 10 -8.09 -8.81 8.24
C ILE A 10 -8.01 -7.60 7.32
N THR A 11 -7.52 -6.46 7.83
CA THR A 11 -7.36 -5.25 7.01
C THR A 11 -6.42 -5.51 5.84
N TRP A 12 -5.35 -6.28 6.03
CA TRP A 12 -4.37 -6.57 4.99
C TRP A 12 -5.00 -7.35 3.84
N ILE A 13 -5.74 -8.42 4.14
CA ILE A 13 -6.46 -9.21 3.15
C ILE A 13 -7.53 -8.37 2.44
N VAL A 14 -8.26 -7.54 3.17
CA VAL A 14 -9.29 -6.65 2.58
C VAL A 14 -8.66 -5.66 1.61
N VAL A 15 -7.57 -5.00 1.99
CA VAL A 15 -6.85 -4.05 1.12
C VAL A 15 -6.28 -4.77 -0.10
N GLU A 16 -5.72 -5.96 0.07
CA GLU A 16 -5.19 -6.77 -1.02
C GLU A 16 -6.26 -7.13 -2.05
N LEU A 17 -7.42 -7.62 -1.58
CA LEU A 17 -8.56 -7.93 -2.42
C LEU A 17 -9.09 -6.68 -3.13
N LEU A 18 -9.13 -5.54 -2.42
CA LEU A 18 -9.58 -4.28 -2.99
C LEU A 18 -8.63 -3.83 -4.11
N MET A 19 -7.32 -3.82 -3.88
CA MET A 19 -6.31 -3.53 -4.91
C MET A 19 -6.45 -4.44 -6.12
N LEU A 20 -6.54 -5.76 -5.89
CA LEU A 20 -6.68 -6.74 -6.96
C LEU A 20 -7.95 -6.49 -7.79
N SER A 21 -9.07 -6.26 -7.11
CA SER A 21 -10.36 -5.98 -7.76
C SER A 21 -10.32 -4.69 -8.58
N SER A 22 -9.67 -3.63 -8.07
CA SER A 22 -9.46 -2.38 -8.78
C SER A 22 -8.62 -2.58 -10.04
N CYS A 23 -7.52 -3.34 -9.95
CA CYS A 23 -6.68 -3.68 -11.09
C CYS A 23 -7.44 -4.50 -12.14
N VAL A 24 -8.23 -5.50 -11.73
CA VAL A 24 -9.06 -6.30 -12.65
C VAL A 24 -10.11 -5.44 -13.35
N TYR A 25 -10.82 -4.59 -12.61
CA TYR A 25 -11.80 -3.66 -13.16
C TYR A 25 -11.18 -2.78 -14.25
N MET A 26 -10.01 -2.20 -13.95
CA MET A 26 -9.30 -1.34 -14.89
C MET A 26 -8.74 -2.12 -16.08
N ALA A 27 -8.24 -3.34 -15.88
CA ALA A 27 -7.76 -4.18 -16.98
C ALA A 27 -8.88 -4.53 -17.97
N ILE A 28 -10.09 -4.80 -17.46
CA ILE A 28 -11.27 -5.07 -18.30
C ILE A 28 -11.70 -3.79 -19.04
N TYR A 29 -11.80 -2.67 -18.33
CA TYR A 29 -12.28 -1.40 -18.89
C TYR A 29 -11.33 -0.84 -19.96
N SER A 30 -10.03 -0.82 -19.68
CA SER A 30 -8.99 -0.30 -20.59
C SER A 30 -8.56 -1.30 -21.67
N LYS A 31 -8.97 -2.57 -21.56
CA LYS A 31 -8.48 -3.71 -22.37
C LYS A 31 -6.95 -3.89 -22.32
N PHE A 32 -6.28 -3.32 -21.30
CA PHE A 32 -4.83 -3.40 -21.14
C PHE A 32 -4.49 -4.30 -19.96
N ILE A 33 -4.01 -5.52 -20.25
CA ILE A 33 -3.67 -6.50 -19.19
C ILE A 33 -2.42 -6.09 -18.39
N GLY A 34 -1.59 -5.20 -18.95
CA GLY A 34 -0.42 -4.65 -18.26
C GLY A 34 -0.76 -3.85 -16.99
N ILE A 35 -2.03 -3.51 -16.78
CA ILE A 35 -2.52 -2.95 -15.51
C ILE A 35 -2.31 -3.92 -14.35
N MET A 36 -2.27 -5.23 -14.58
CA MET A 36 -1.95 -6.19 -13.53
C MET A 36 -0.54 -6.03 -12.97
N CYS A 37 0.40 -5.45 -13.73
CA CYS A 37 1.74 -5.12 -13.22
C CYS A 37 1.69 -4.06 -12.10
N VAL A 38 0.65 -3.23 -12.06
CA VAL A 38 0.43 -2.22 -11.02
C VAL A 38 0.15 -2.87 -9.67
N PHE A 39 -0.60 -3.97 -9.66
CA PHE A 39 -0.77 -4.78 -8.45
C PHE A 39 0.58 -5.32 -7.96
N GLY A 40 1.45 -5.73 -8.87
CA GLY A 40 2.82 -6.14 -8.56
C GLY A 40 3.66 -5.01 -7.93
N ALA A 41 3.48 -3.77 -8.38
CA ALA A 41 4.21 -2.60 -7.89
C ALA A 41 3.87 -2.23 -6.43
N SER A 42 2.66 -2.54 -5.95
CA SER A 42 2.25 -2.30 -4.56
C SER A 42 2.67 -3.43 -3.60
N GLN A 43 3.03 -4.61 -4.10
CA GLN A 43 3.44 -5.77 -3.26
C GLN A 43 4.63 -5.51 -2.34
N PRO A 44 5.71 -4.81 -2.76
CA PRO A 44 6.84 -4.50 -1.88
C PRO A 44 6.41 -3.72 -0.64
N LEU A 45 5.45 -2.78 -0.79
CA LEU A 45 4.88 -2.05 0.34
C LEU A 45 4.09 -2.99 1.27
N MET A 46 3.24 -3.84 0.70
CA MET A 46 2.44 -4.80 1.48
C MET A 46 3.32 -5.74 2.30
N LEU A 47 4.40 -6.25 1.70
CA LEU A 47 5.40 -7.05 2.39
C LEU A 47 6.13 -6.24 3.46
N ALA A 48 6.60 -5.02 3.16
CA ALA A 48 7.27 -4.17 4.12
C ALA A 48 6.39 -3.88 5.35
N LEU A 49 5.07 -3.67 5.16
CA LEU A 49 4.12 -3.47 6.25
C LEU A 49 3.98 -4.70 7.15
N THR A 50 4.02 -5.92 6.59
CA THR A 50 3.99 -7.15 7.41
C THR A 50 5.21 -7.30 8.31
N LEU A 51 6.37 -6.80 7.88
CA LEU A 51 7.60 -6.80 8.67
C LEU A 51 7.60 -5.65 9.69
N TYR A 52 7.20 -4.45 9.25
CA TYR A 52 7.15 -3.24 10.08
C TYR A 52 6.18 -3.39 11.26
N LYS A 53 5.07 -4.10 11.09
CA LYS A 53 4.08 -4.32 12.16
C LYS A 53 4.66 -4.99 13.41
N LYS A 54 5.74 -5.78 13.27
CA LYS A 54 6.36 -6.49 14.39
C LYS A 54 6.84 -5.52 15.48
N LYS A 55 7.23 -4.32 15.07
CA LYS A 55 7.75 -3.27 15.95
C LYS A 55 6.76 -2.12 16.12
N HIS A 56 6.07 -1.73 15.04
CA HIS A 56 5.19 -0.57 14.99
C HIS A 56 3.80 -0.93 14.49
N GLN A 57 3.03 -1.61 15.34
CA GLN A 57 1.77 -2.19 14.92
C GLN A 57 0.74 -1.15 14.46
N SER A 58 0.57 -0.07 15.22
CA SER A 58 -0.35 1.02 14.88
C SER A 58 0.08 1.76 13.60
N GLY A 59 1.38 2.03 13.45
CA GLY A 59 1.93 2.66 12.25
C GLY A 59 1.71 1.80 11.00
N ALA A 60 1.92 0.49 11.09
CA ALA A 60 1.65 -0.43 9.99
C ALA A 60 0.16 -0.44 9.61
N LEU A 61 -0.74 -0.42 10.59
CA LEU A 61 -2.18 -0.41 10.35
C LEU A 61 -2.67 0.91 9.72
N THR A 62 -2.17 2.06 10.17
CA THR A 62 -2.48 3.35 9.55
C THR A 62 -2.02 3.40 8.10
N ASN A 63 -0.79 2.96 7.82
CA ASN A 63 -0.26 2.89 6.46
C ASN A 63 -1.11 1.99 5.56
N LEU A 64 -1.58 0.87 6.10
CA LEU A 64 -2.43 -0.07 5.38
C LEU A 64 -3.82 0.52 5.05
N ILE A 65 -4.41 1.28 5.98
CA ILE A 65 -5.66 2.02 5.73
C ILE A 65 -5.45 3.05 4.62
N ILE A 66 -4.34 3.78 4.64
CA ILE A 66 -4.01 4.77 3.60
C ILE A 66 -3.93 4.12 2.22
N VAL A 67 -3.28 2.95 2.10
CA VAL A 67 -3.25 2.19 0.83
C VAL A 67 -4.66 1.82 0.39
N GLY A 68 -5.50 1.33 1.31
CA GLY A 68 -6.91 1.04 1.02
C GLY A 68 -7.68 2.26 0.48
N LEU A 69 -7.45 3.45 1.06
CA LEU A 69 -8.04 4.70 0.57
C LEU A 69 -7.58 5.05 -0.85
N TYR A 70 -6.29 4.86 -1.16
CA TYR A 70 -5.79 5.07 -2.52
C TYR A 70 -6.46 4.15 -3.53
N SER A 71 -6.71 2.90 -3.15
CA SER A 71 -7.34 1.91 -4.03
C SER A 71 -8.84 2.15 -4.22
N ILE A 72 -9.54 2.69 -3.23
CA ILE A 72 -10.93 3.16 -3.39
C ILE A 72 -10.96 4.40 -4.28
N TYR A 73 -10.07 5.36 -4.02
CA TYR A 73 -10.01 6.61 -4.76
C TYR A 73 -9.63 6.39 -6.23
N SER A 74 -8.73 5.45 -6.53
CA SER A 74 -8.34 5.11 -7.90
C SER A 74 -9.53 4.63 -8.74
N VAL A 75 -10.42 3.81 -8.16
CA VAL A 75 -11.64 3.36 -8.82
C VAL A 75 -12.65 4.50 -8.95
N TYR A 76 -12.80 5.32 -7.90
CA TYR A 76 -13.72 6.47 -7.93
C TYR A 76 -13.40 7.44 -9.08
N ILE A 77 -12.13 7.80 -9.29
CA ILE A 77 -11.75 8.72 -10.38
C ILE A 77 -11.96 8.09 -11.76
N SER A 78 -11.80 6.77 -11.87
CA SER A 78 -12.05 6.03 -13.12
C SER A 78 -13.55 5.96 -13.44
N ILE A 79 -14.41 5.74 -12.45
CA ILE A 79 -15.87 5.69 -12.63
C ILE A 79 -16.45 7.08 -12.89
N SER A 80 -16.00 8.09 -12.15
CA SER A 80 -16.55 9.45 -12.24
C SER A 80 -16.15 10.20 -13.51
N GLY A 81 -15.28 9.61 -14.35
CA GLY A 81 -14.76 10.27 -15.55
C GLY A 81 -13.93 11.53 -15.25
N GLN A 82 -13.55 11.74 -13.98
CA GLN A 82 -12.74 12.88 -13.55
C GLN A 82 -11.25 12.70 -13.85
N ASP A 83 -10.86 11.56 -14.41
CA ASP A 83 -9.49 11.32 -14.86
C ASP A 83 -9.24 12.01 -16.21
N ALA A 84 -9.13 13.34 -16.18
CA ALA A 84 -8.96 14.18 -17.36
C ALA A 84 -7.77 13.78 -18.26
N ASN A 85 -6.73 13.17 -17.66
CA ASN A 85 -5.54 12.71 -18.36
C ASN A 85 -5.49 11.17 -18.54
N GLY A 86 -6.40 10.40 -17.95
CA GLY A 86 -6.43 8.93 -18.01
C GLY A 86 -5.36 8.19 -17.20
N TRP A 87 -4.60 8.92 -16.36
CA TRP A 87 -3.46 8.40 -15.59
C TRP A 87 -3.61 8.56 -14.08
N GLY A 88 -4.65 9.25 -13.61
CA GLY A 88 -4.84 9.51 -12.18
C GLY A 88 -4.96 8.22 -11.37
N TRP A 89 -5.56 7.18 -11.95
CA TRP A 89 -5.70 5.87 -11.30
C TRP A 89 -4.34 5.20 -11.08
N ALA A 90 -3.43 5.32 -12.05
CA ALA A 90 -2.08 4.78 -11.97
C ALA A 90 -1.25 5.53 -10.91
N PHE A 91 -1.45 6.84 -10.79
CA PHE A 91 -0.80 7.63 -9.76
C PHE A 91 -1.16 7.15 -8.35
N CYS A 92 -2.45 6.86 -8.13
CA CYS A 92 -2.95 6.37 -6.84
C CYS A 92 -2.44 4.96 -6.50
N MET A 93 -2.28 4.10 -7.50
CA MET A 93 -1.91 2.69 -7.28
C MET A 93 -0.41 2.40 -7.40
N ILE A 94 0.40 3.33 -7.92
CA ILE A 94 1.85 3.16 -8.10
C ILE A 94 2.62 4.22 -7.32
N VAL A 95 2.39 5.50 -7.63
CA VAL A 95 3.24 6.59 -7.15
C VAL A 95 3.08 6.78 -5.65
N PHE A 96 1.85 6.84 -5.14
CA PHE A 96 1.65 6.95 -3.69
C PHE A 96 2.17 5.74 -2.91
N PRO A 97 1.89 4.48 -3.30
CA PRO A 97 2.49 3.32 -2.64
C PRO A 97 4.03 3.31 -2.65
N ILE A 98 4.67 3.73 -3.74
CA ILE A 98 6.13 3.81 -3.82
C ILE A 98 6.67 4.89 -2.87
N ILE A 99 6.09 6.09 -2.88
CA ILE A 99 6.48 7.17 -1.97
C ILE A 99 6.31 6.71 -0.51
N GLN A 100 5.18 6.07 -0.20
CA GLN A 100 4.89 5.55 1.13
C GLN A 100 5.89 4.46 1.55
N LEU A 101 6.30 3.58 0.62
CA LEU A 101 7.34 2.59 0.86
C LEU A 101 8.70 3.24 1.17
N ILE A 102 9.11 4.24 0.38
CA ILE A 102 10.38 4.94 0.59
C ILE A 102 10.39 5.60 1.97
N LEU A 103 9.32 6.33 2.32
CA LEU A 103 9.18 6.98 3.63
C LEU A 103 9.23 5.96 4.77
N LEU A 104 8.53 4.84 4.63
CA LEU A 104 8.51 3.78 5.62
C LEU A 104 9.90 3.15 5.82
N LEU A 105 10.62 2.87 4.73
CA LEU A 105 11.97 2.31 4.80
C LEU A 105 12.98 3.31 5.38
N LEU A 106 12.88 4.59 5.04
CA LEU A 106 13.73 5.64 5.62
C LEU A 106 13.52 5.75 7.13
N PHE A 107 12.26 5.87 7.57
CA PHE A 107 11.94 5.96 9.00
C PHE A 107 12.43 4.73 9.75
N TRP A 108 12.13 3.54 9.22
CA TRP A 108 12.53 2.29 9.86
C TRP A 108 14.05 2.10 9.88
N GLY A 109 14.75 2.53 8.82
CA GLY A 109 16.21 2.52 8.73
C GLY A 109 16.88 3.44 9.75
N ILE A 110 16.41 4.69 9.87
CA ILE A 110 16.92 5.64 10.87
C ILE A 110 16.76 5.07 12.27
N GLN A 111 15.59 4.50 12.58
CA GLN A 111 15.36 3.91 13.89
C GLN A 111 16.30 2.73 14.19
N LYS A 112 16.58 1.88 13.19
CA LYS A 112 17.54 0.80 13.34
C LYS A 112 18.97 1.30 13.59
N ILE A 113 19.37 2.39 12.94
CA ILE A 113 20.69 3.01 13.16
C ILE A 113 20.78 3.59 14.57
N ALA A 114 19.74 4.26 15.04
CA ALA A 114 19.69 4.81 16.40
C ALA A 114 19.85 3.70 17.46
N GLU A 115 19.10 2.61 17.34
CA GLU A 115 19.19 1.47 18.27
C GLU A 115 20.56 0.79 18.25
N ALA A 116 21.21 0.72 17.08
CA ALA A 116 22.55 0.14 16.96
C ALA A 116 23.63 1.04 17.58
N ASN A 117 23.40 2.35 17.68
CA ASN A 117 24.30 3.28 18.35
C ASN A 117 24.12 3.24 19.87
N GLU A 118 22.88 3.18 20.37
CA GLU A 118 22.60 3.06 21.81
C GLU A 118 23.15 1.76 22.42
N GLN A 119 23.28 0.68 21.64
CA GLN A 119 23.87 -0.58 22.10
C GLN A 119 25.41 -0.58 22.17
N LYS A 120 26.06 0.47 21.65
CA LYS A 120 27.54 0.58 21.62
C LYS A 120 28.09 1.49 22.73
N GLU A 121 27.26 2.26 23.42
CA GLU A 121 27.59 2.96 24.66
C GLU A 121 27.38 2.05 25.87
#